data_AF-A0A5C7L7T0-F1
#
_entry.id   AF-A0A5C7L7T0-F1
#
_cell.length_a   1.000
_cell.length_b   1.000
_cell.length_c   1.000
_cell.angle_alpha   90.00
_cell.angle_beta   90.00
_cell.angle_gamma   90.00
#
_symmetry.space_group_name_H-M   'P 1'
#
loop_
_entity.id
_entity.type
_entity.pdbx_description
1 polymer ?
#
loop_
_entity_poly.entity_id
_entity_poly.type
_entity_poly.pdbx_seq_one_letter_code
_entity_poly.pdbx_strand_id
1 'polypeptide(L)'
;MNTRIITTQCPHCHQSRPWTQADRLVWLHQSGFLRKHKDPVDEIVQEMFRLKLAELPCPNCHKPGVKIVPTVQAVEDNDDEWDTTGGGKGSAAAAKYCVDCREQIDPERVELFPDVTRCIDCQRRFENGEPSGKSAVFSADDLCPRCGDFLQTHRNRSSRTAYRVQCQGCGYSPKR
;
A
#
# COMPACT_ATOMS: atom_id res chain seq x y z
N MET A 1 28.56 -1.85 6.28
CA MET A 1 27.65 -2.71 5.49
C MET A 1 26.45 -1.84 5.12
N ASN A 2 26.29 -1.52 3.83
CA ASN A 2 25.22 -0.63 3.38
C ASN A 2 23.89 -1.40 3.34
N THR A 3 23.02 -1.15 4.32
CA THR A 3 21.68 -1.74 4.37
C THR A 3 20.84 -1.18 3.23
N ARG A 4 20.79 -1.90 2.09
CA ARG A 4 19.95 -1.51 0.95
C ARG A 4 18.49 -1.72 1.31
N ILE A 5 17.82 -0.63 1.69
CA ILE A 5 16.37 -0.58 1.91
C ILE A 5 15.70 -0.46 0.55
N ILE A 6 14.64 -1.24 0.32
CA ILE A 6 13.76 -1.07 -0.84
C ILE A 6 12.35 -0.81 -0.37
N THR A 7 11.63 0.09 -1.05
CA THR A 7 10.23 0.35 -0.74
C THR A 7 9.34 -0.44 -1.70
N THR A 8 8.31 -1.08 -1.18
CA THR A 8 7.31 -1.76 -2.02
C THR A 8 5.93 -1.20 -1.74
N GLN A 9 5.08 -1.15 -2.75
CA GLN A 9 3.68 -0.76 -2.63
C GLN A 9 2.77 -1.90 -3.09
N CYS A 10 1.70 -2.15 -2.33
CA CYS A 10 0.65 -3.06 -2.76
C CYS A 10 -0.36 -2.33 -3.66
N PRO A 11 -0.74 -2.87 -4.84
CA PRO A 11 -1.74 -2.25 -5.69
C PRO A 11 -3.17 -2.35 -5.14
N HIS A 12 -3.41 -3.22 -4.15
CA HIS A 12 -4.74 -3.46 -3.61
C HIS A 12 -5.07 -2.63 -2.37
N CYS A 13 -4.10 -2.45 -1.46
CA CYS A 13 -4.28 -1.62 -0.26
C CYS A 13 -3.47 -0.32 -0.28
N HIS A 14 -2.69 -0.08 -1.35
CA HIS A 14 -1.85 1.10 -1.55
C HIS A 14 -0.80 1.36 -0.46
N GLN A 15 -0.61 0.41 0.47
CA GLN A 15 0.34 0.55 1.55
C GLN A 15 1.75 0.36 1.03
N SER A 16 2.58 1.37 1.33
CA SER A 16 4.02 1.33 1.10
C SER A 16 4.72 0.82 2.35
N ARG A 17 5.69 -0.06 2.17
CA ARG A 17 6.51 -0.59 3.27
C ARG A 17 7.98 -0.58 2.87
N PRO A 18 8.89 -0.05 3.70
CA PRO A 18 10.31 -0.24 3.52
C PRO A 18 10.70 -1.66 3.95
N TRP A 19 11.62 -2.27 3.22
CA TRP A 19 12.12 -3.62 3.47
C TRP A 19 13.61 -3.58 3.68
N THR A 20 14.03 -3.98 4.86
CA THR A 20 15.44 -4.28 5.12
C THR A 20 15.80 -5.64 4.51
N GLN A 21 17.09 -5.94 4.49
CA GLN A 21 17.57 -7.25 4.09
C GLN A 21 17.04 -8.38 4.98
N ALA A 22 17.04 -8.18 6.30
CA ALA A 22 16.48 -9.14 7.25
C ALA A 22 14.99 -9.38 6.99
N ASP A 23 14.22 -8.32 6.74
CA ASP A 23 12.78 -8.45 6.44
C ASP A 23 12.54 -9.30 5.18
N ARG A 24 13.31 -9.07 4.11
CA ARG A 24 13.21 -9.83 2.87
C ARG A 24 13.50 -11.32 3.09
N LEU A 25 14.53 -11.63 3.86
CA LEU A 25 14.92 -13.00 4.18
C LEU A 25 13.81 -13.72 4.95
N VAL A 26 13.31 -13.11 6.03
CA VAL A 26 12.20 -13.65 6.83
C VAL A 26 10.98 -13.91 5.94
N TRP A 27 10.65 -12.96 5.07
CA TRP A 27 9.49 -13.07 4.20
C TRP A 27 9.58 -14.20 3.18
N LEU A 28 10.74 -14.33 2.54
CA LEU A 28 10.99 -15.39 1.56
C LEU A 28 11.01 -16.78 2.22
N HIS A 29 11.47 -16.87 3.48
CA HIS A 29 11.36 -18.10 4.27
C HIS A 29 9.91 -18.45 4.61
N GLN A 30 9.13 -17.49 5.11
CA GLN A 30 7.71 -17.69 5.43
C GLN A 30 6.90 -18.10 4.19
N SER A 31 7.24 -17.54 3.03
CA SER A 31 6.59 -17.85 1.75
C SER A 31 7.10 -19.17 1.13
N GLY A 32 8.10 -19.82 1.72
CA GLY A 32 8.60 -21.12 1.30
C GLY A 32 9.62 -21.11 0.16
N PHE A 33 10.05 -19.94 -0.32
CA PHE A 33 10.98 -19.82 -1.45
C PHE A 33 12.43 -20.15 -1.10
N LEU A 34 12.81 -20.07 0.18
CA LEU A 34 14.19 -20.33 0.66
C LEU A 34 14.32 -21.59 1.53
N ARG A 35 13.38 -22.54 1.46
CA ARG A 35 13.38 -23.73 2.36
C ARG A 35 14.66 -24.58 2.30
N LYS A 36 15.35 -24.61 1.16
CA LYS A 36 16.55 -25.45 0.95
C LYS A 36 17.87 -24.75 1.32
N HIS A 37 17.85 -23.44 1.52
CA HIS A 37 19.04 -22.65 1.84
C HIS A 37 18.91 -22.09 3.24
N LYS A 38 19.69 -22.65 4.18
CA LYS A 38 19.68 -22.23 5.60
C LYS A 38 20.30 -20.84 5.79
N ASP A 39 21.24 -20.47 4.91
CA ASP A 39 21.92 -19.17 4.92
C ASP A 39 22.21 -18.72 3.47
N PRO A 40 21.23 -18.16 2.77
CA PRO A 40 21.39 -17.69 1.41
C PRO A 40 22.15 -16.36 1.37
N VAL A 41 23.10 -16.25 0.44
CA VAL A 41 23.89 -15.05 0.21
C VAL A 41 22.98 -13.86 -0.16
N ASP A 42 23.33 -12.66 0.28
CA ASP A 42 22.55 -11.43 0.13
C ASP A 42 22.06 -11.15 -1.29
N GLU A 43 22.91 -11.43 -2.28
CA GLU A 43 22.60 -11.26 -3.70
C GLU A 43 21.46 -12.19 -4.14
N ILE A 44 21.47 -13.43 -3.67
CA ILE A 44 20.40 -14.42 -3.93
C ILE A 44 19.10 -13.95 -3.29
N VAL A 45 19.15 -13.42 -2.07
CA VAL A 45 17.96 -12.88 -1.38
C VAL A 45 17.38 -11.70 -2.15
N GLN A 46 18.22 -10.78 -2.63
CA GLN A 46 17.78 -9.62 -3.42
C GLN A 46 17.12 -10.04 -4.73
N GLU A 47 17.76 -10.92 -5.50
CA GLU A 47 17.24 -11.36 -6.79
C GLU A 47 15.98 -12.23 -6.63
N MET A 48 15.96 -13.14 -5.66
CA MET A 48 14.74 -13.91 -5.35
C MET A 48 13.59 -12.99 -4.91
N PHE A 49 13.87 -11.99 -4.07
CA PHE A 49 12.84 -11.05 -3.64
C PHE A 49 12.26 -10.27 -4.82
N ARG A 50 13.10 -9.78 -5.74
CA ARG A 50 12.66 -9.07 -6.95
C ARG A 50 11.82 -9.95 -7.87
N LEU A 51 12.29 -11.17 -8.15
CA LEU A 51 11.60 -12.12 -9.04
C LEU A 51 10.27 -12.58 -8.48
N LYS A 52 10.19 -12.80 -7.16
CA LYS A 52 9.00 -13.34 -6.50
C LYS A 52 8.06 -12.28 -5.94
N LEU A 53 8.41 -11.00 -6.01
CA LEU A 53 7.60 -9.94 -5.40
C LEU A 53 6.14 -9.90 -5.87
N ALA A 54 5.92 -10.13 -7.16
CA ALA A 54 4.57 -10.15 -7.72
C ALA A 54 3.74 -11.36 -7.24
N GLU A 55 4.40 -12.47 -6.86
CA GLU A 55 3.75 -13.67 -6.31
C GLU A 55 3.57 -13.58 -4.79
N LEU A 56 4.34 -12.72 -4.12
CA LEU A 56 4.29 -12.57 -2.67
C LEU A 56 2.98 -11.90 -2.22
N PRO A 57 2.29 -12.45 -1.20
CA PRO A 57 1.11 -11.83 -0.63
C PRO A 57 1.51 -10.54 0.08
N CYS A 58 0.69 -9.50 -0.02
CA CYS A 58 0.87 -8.28 0.76
C CYS A 58 0.76 -8.56 2.27
N PRO A 59 1.63 -7.96 3.12
CA PRO A 59 1.53 -8.07 4.58
C PRO A 59 0.18 -7.73 5.18
N ASN A 60 -0.50 -6.77 4.56
CA ASN A 60 -1.72 -6.22 5.11
C ASN A 60 -2.93 -6.92 4.49
N CYS A 61 -3.08 -6.84 3.17
CA CYS A 61 -4.28 -7.34 2.50
C CYS A 61 -4.18 -8.76 1.94
N HIS A 62 -3.03 -9.44 2.09
CA HIS A 62 -2.78 -10.82 1.65
C HIS A 62 -2.98 -11.11 0.15
N LYS A 63 -3.27 -10.08 -0.65
CA LYS A 63 -3.37 -10.18 -2.11
C LYS A 63 -1.98 -10.12 -2.74
N PRO A 64 -1.72 -10.89 -3.81
CA PRO A 64 -0.46 -10.85 -4.53
C PRO A 64 -0.32 -9.57 -5.35
N GLY A 65 0.82 -9.38 -6.01
CA GLY A 65 1.05 -8.29 -6.96
C GLY A 65 1.77 -7.07 -6.36
N VAL A 66 2.51 -7.24 -5.26
CA VAL A 66 3.33 -6.17 -4.68
C VAL A 66 4.37 -5.70 -5.70
N LYS A 67 4.61 -4.38 -5.77
CA LYS A 67 5.56 -3.76 -6.71
C LYS A 67 6.63 -2.99 -5.95
N ILE A 68 7.85 -2.96 -6.48
CA ILE A 68 8.91 -2.07 -5.98
C ILE A 68 8.57 -0.65 -6.45
N VAL A 69 8.59 0.30 -5.53
CA VAL A 69 8.52 1.73 -5.83
C VAL A 69 9.86 2.36 -5.47
N PRO A 70 10.33 3.36 -6.23
CA PRO A 70 11.53 4.09 -5.88
C PRO A 70 11.42 4.59 -4.44
N THR A 71 12.41 4.26 -3.61
CA THR A 71 12.50 4.79 -2.27
C THR A 71 12.77 6.29 -2.39
N VAL A 72 11.71 7.10 -2.32
CA VAL A 72 11.83 8.50 -1.90
C VAL A 72 12.29 8.44 -0.44
N GLN A 73 13.61 8.41 -0.24
CA GLN A 73 14.17 8.94 0.99
C GLN A 73 13.64 10.36 1.05
N ALA A 74 12.80 10.63 2.06
CA ALA A 74 12.53 11.99 2.47
C ALA A 74 13.88 12.59 2.87
N VAL A 75 14.52 13.27 1.93
CA VAL A 75 15.53 14.29 2.24
C VAL A 75 14.70 15.46 2.77
N GLU A 76 14.59 15.51 4.10
CA GLU A 76 14.35 16.78 4.77
C GLU A 76 15.62 17.63 4.60
N ASP A 77 15.42 18.88 4.16
CA ASP A 77 16.37 19.98 4.02
C ASP A 77 17.69 19.73 3.27
N ASN A 78 17.73 20.19 2.02
CA ASN A 78 18.77 21.13 1.64
C ASN A 78 18.22 22.11 0.61
N ASP A 79 18.12 23.37 1.04
CA ASP A 79 18.13 24.55 0.17
C ASP A 79 19.36 24.49 -0.78
N ASP A 80 19.26 25.21 -1.90
CA ASP A 80 20.32 25.46 -2.87
C ASP A 80 20.80 24.26 -3.72
N GLU A 81 20.31 24.15 -4.96
CA GLU A 81 21.16 24.45 -6.12
C GLU A 81 20.32 24.62 -7.40
N TRP A 82 20.43 25.82 -7.94
CA TRP A 82 19.83 26.34 -9.15
C TRP A 82 20.65 25.92 -10.39
N ASP A 83 19.95 25.72 -11.51
CA ASP A 83 20.43 25.62 -12.90
C ASP A 83 21.22 24.40 -13.40
N THR A 84 20.61 23.67 -14.33
CA THR A 84 20.95 23.75 -15.77
C THR A 84 19.97 22.85 -16.56
N THR A 85 18.69 23.21 -16.69
CA THR A 85 18.13 24.02 -17.80
C THR A 85 18.78 23.79 -19.18
N GLY A 86 18.46 22.65 -19.79
CA GLY A 86 18.30 22.55 -21.24
C GLY A 86 16.85 22.80 -21.65
N GLY A 87 16.48 24.09 -21.76
CA GLY A 87 15.47 24.61 -22.70
C GLY A 87 14.03 24.07 -22.65
N GLY A 88 13.11 24.86 -22.08
CA GLY A 88 11.68 24.73 -22.38
C GLY A 88 10.79 25.52 -21.43
N LYS A 89 10.51 26.77 -21.79
CA LYS A 89 9.51 27.62 -21.12
C LYS A 89 8.15 26.90 -21.08
N GLY A 90 7.61 26.71 -19.87
CA GLY A 90 6.24 26.26 -19.64
C GLY A 90 6.10 25.52 -18.30
N SER A 91 5.69 26.25 -17.26
CA SER A 91 5.07 25.77 -16.01
C SER A 91 5.10 24.25 -15.77
N ALA A 92 6.18 23.74 -15.19
CA ALA A 92 6.14 22.43 -14.53
C ALA A 92 5.37 22.60 -13.21
N ALA A 93 4.03 22.62 -13.28
CA ALA A 93 3.19 22.39 -12.12
C ALA A 93 3.59 21.01 -11.56
N ALA A 94 4.35 21.00 -10.47
CA ALA A 94 4.75 19.78 -9.79
C ALA A 94 3.47 18.97 -9.52
N ALA A 95 3.42 17.73 -10.03
CA ALA A 95 2.23 16.89 -9.94
C ALA A 95 1.80 16.74 -8.46
N LYS A 96 0.67 17.37 -8.10
CA LYS A 96 0.11 17.26 -6.75
C LYS A 96 -0.74 16.00 -6.63
N TYR A 97 -0.73 15.37 -5.45
CA TYR A 97 -1.51 14.18 -5.16
C TYR A 97 -2.55 14.47 -4.07
N CYS A 98 -3.73 13.87 -4.18
CA CYS A 98 -4.80 14.04 -3.22
C CYS A 98 -4.46 13.40 -1.86
N VAL A 99 -4.71 14.12 -0.77
CA VAL A 99 -4.47 13.62 0.60
C VAL A 99 -5.36 12.41 0.98
N ASP A 100 -6.55 12.29 0.38
CA ASP A 100 -7.53 11.23 0.71
C ASP A 100 -7.39 9.99 -0.18
N CYS A 101 -7.33 10.15 -1.51
CA CYS A 101 -7.27 9.02 -2.45
C CYS A 101 -5.88 8.75 -3.05
N ARG A 102 -4.92 9.67 -2.86
CA ARG A 102 -3.56 9.64 -3.45
C ARG A 102 -3.52 9.58 -4.98
N GLU A 103 -4.63 9.88 -5.65
CA GLU A 103 -4.65 10.08 -7.10
C GLU A 103 -4.07 11.46 -7.43
N GLN A 104 -3.46 11.58 -8.61
CA GLN A 104 -2.92 12.85 -9.10
C GLN A 104 -4.08 13.85 -9.24
N ILE A 105 -3.91 15.05 -8.68
CA ILE A 105 -4.85 16.16 -8.84
C ILE A 105 -4.67 16.71 -10.24
N ASP A 106 -5.80 16.97 -10.90
CA ASP A 106 -5.84 17.53 -12.25
C ASP A 106 -4.90 18.76 -12.36
N PRO A 107 -3.98 18.78 -13.34
CA PRO A 107 -3.01 19.85 -13.49
C PRO A 107 -3.67 21.21 -13.72
N GLU A 108 -4.78 21.28 -14.47
CA GLU A 108 -5.53 22.54 -14.68
C GLU A 108 -6.08 23.06 -13.34
N ARG A 109 -6.47 22.16 -12.44
CA ARG A 109 -6.93 22.50 -11.09
C ARG A 109 -5.79 22.96 -10.18
N VAL A 110 -4.60 22.38 -10.31
CA VAL A 110 -3.40 22.79 -9.55
C VAL A 110 -2.92 24.16 -10.01
N GLU A 111 -3.01 24.46 -11.31
CA GLU A 111 -2.69 25.78 -11.87
C GLU A 111 -3.68 26.85 -11.40
N LEU A 112 -4.98 26.53 -11.34
CA LEU A 112 -6.01 27.45 -10.86
C LEU A 112 -6.00 27.63 -9.33
N PHE A 113 -5.70 26.57 -8.59
CA PHE A 113 -5.73 26.55 -7.12
C PHE A 113 -4.44 25.94 -6.58
N PRO A 114 -3.37 26.74 -6.44
CA PRO A 114 -2.07 26.23 -6.01
C PRO A 114 -2.11 25.64 -4.59
N ASP A 115 -3.07 25.98 -3.72
CA ASP A 115 -3.18 25.41 -2.37
C ASP A 115 -4.06 24.16 -2.29
N VAL A 116 -4.48 23.60 -3.44
CA VAL A 116 -5.35 22.43 -3.47
C VAL A 116 -4.66 21.18 -2.90
N THR A 117 -5.30 20.55 -1.92
CA THR A 117 -4.82 19.31 -1.27
C THR A 117 -5.69 18.10 -1.59
N ARG A 118 -6.90 18.30 -2.14
CA ARG A 118 -7.87 17.24 -2.46
C ARG A 118 -8.28 17.24 -3.93
N CYS A 119 -8.48 16.05 -4.50
CA CYS A 119 -9.14 15.93 -5.80
C CYS A 119 -10.60 16.36 -5.70
N ILE A 120 -11.24 16.65 -6.83
CA ILE A 120 -12.62 17.16 -6.85
C ILE A 120 -13.62 16.20 -6.20
N ASP A 121 -13.41 14.89 -6.36
CA ASP A 121 -14.29 13.87 -5.78
C ASP A 121 -14.14 13.79 -4.25
N CYS A 122 -12.91 13.83 -3.74
CA CYS A 122 -12.66 13.81 -2.30
C CYS A 122 -13.05 15.14 -1.64
N GLN A 123 -12.86 16.27 -2.33
CA GLN A 123 -13.32 17.58 -1.88
C GLN A 123 -14.84 17.63 -1.74
N ARG A 124 -15.59 17.14 -2.73
CA ARG A 124 -17.06 17.08 -2.68
C ARG A 124 -17.56 16.21 -1.51
N ARG A 125 -16.96 15.04 -1.30
CA ARG A 125 -17.32 14.16 -0.17
C ARG A 125 -17.04 14.83 1.18
N PHE A 126 -15.89 15.50 1.30
CA PHE A 126 -15.53 16.25 2.50
C PHE A 126 -16.55 17.37 2.79
N GLU A 127 -16.98 18.11 1.78
CA GLU A 127 -18.00 19.17 1.89
C GLU A 127 -19.39 18.62 2.25
N ASN A 128 -19.73 17.42 1.77
CA ASN A 128 -20.98 16.73 2.10
C ASN A 128 -20.96 16.01 3.46
N GLY A 129 -19.83 16.01 4.17
CA GLY A 129 -19.67 15.22 5.41
C GLY A 129 -19.64 13.70 5.19
N GLU A 130 -19.41 13.25 3.97
CA GLU A 130 -19.24 11.85 3.62
C GLU A 130 -17.81 11.39 3.94
N PRO A 131 -17.61 10.13 4.40
CA PRO A 131 -16.26 9.64 4.65
C PRO A 131 -15.41 9.71 3.38
N SER A 132 -14.31 10.48 3.44
CA SER A 132 -13.38 10.65 2.34
C SER A 132 -12.42 9.44 2.27
N GLY A 133 -12.20 8.93 1.06
CA GLY A 133 -11.35 7.77 0.79
C GLY A 133 -12.10 6.52 0.31
N LYS A 134 -11.37 5.57 -0.31
CA LYS A 134 -11.90 4.26 -0.74
C LYS A 134 -12.31 3.35 0.44
N SER A 135 -12.24 3.83 1.68
CA SER A 135 -12.74 3.17 2.91
C SER A 135 -14.20 3.49 3.24
N ALA A 136 -14.89 4.29 2.43
CA ALA A 136 -16.28 4.72 2.67
C ALA A 136 -17.36 3.65 2.42
N VAL A 137 -16.99 2.39 2.14
CA VAL A 137 -17.95 1.30 1.87
C VAL A 137 -17.81 0.18 2.90
N PHE A 138 -17.67 0.54 4.17
CA PHE A 138 -17.74 -0.44 5.26
C PHE A 138 -18.74 0.07 6.30
N SER A 139 -19.85 -0.65 6.43
CA SER A 139 -20.83 -0.38 7.47
C SER A 139 -20.26 -0.86 8.82
N ALA A 140 -20.76 -0.34 9.94
CA ALA A 140 -20.39 -0.86 11.27
C ALA A 140 -20.62 -2.39 11.39
N ASP A 141 -21.52 -2.92 10.56
CA ASP A 141 -21.83 -4.35 10.44
C ASP A 141 -20.69 -5.20 9.85
N ASP A 142 -19.73 -4.59 9.14
CA ASP A 142 -18.56 -5.27 8.55
C ASP A 142 -17.37 -5.35 9.53
N LEU A 143 -17.48 -4.67 10.67
CA LEU A 143 -16.44 -4.62 11.71
C LEU A 143 -16.77 -5.58 12.85
N CYS A 144 -15.74 -6.19 13.42
CA CYS A 144 -15.90 -7.09 14.55
C CYS A 144 -16.27 -6.28 15.81
N PRO A 145 -17.39 -6.60 16.51
CA PRO A 145 -17.79 -5.89 17.72
C PRO A 145 -16.85 -6.10 18.90
N ARG A 146 -15.90 -7.04 18.81
CA ARG A 146 -14.92 -7.33 19.88
C ARG A 146 -13.61 -6.59 19.73
N CYS A 147 -13.11 -6.42 18.51
CA CYS A 147 -11.75 -5.90 18.28
C CYS A 147 -11.67 -4.82 17.20
N GLY A 148 -12.77 -4.50 16.53
CA GLY A 148 -12.81 -3.51 15.45
C GLY A 148 -12.16 -3.96 14.14
N ASP A 149 -11.63 -5.19 14.06
CA ASP A 149 -11.06 -5.74 12.84
C ASP A 149 -12.15 -6.29 11.90
N PHE A 150 -11.85 -6.48 10.62
CA PHE A 150 -12.85 -6.85 9.61
C PHE A 150 -13.39 -8.27 9.77
N LEU A 151 -14.70 -8.42 9.57
CA LEU A 151 -15.36 -9.70 9.43
C LEU A 151 -15.16 -10.24 8.01
N GLN A 152 -14.73 -11.49 7.88
CA GLN A 152 -14.56 -12.15 6.59
C GLN A 152 -15.44 -13.38 6.43
N THR A 153 -15.97 -13.57 5.22
CA THR A 153 -16.80 -14.72 4.87
C THR A 153 -15.95 -15.86 4.35
N HIS A 154 -15.91 -16.95 5.11
CA HIS A 154 -15.25 -18.20 4.73
C HIS A 154 -16.28 -19.22 4.23
N ARG A 155 -15.93 -19.93 3.15
CA ARG A 155 -16.70 -21.10 2.70
C ARG A 155 -16.44 -22.26 3.67
N ASN A 156 -17.50 -22.92 4.11
CA ASN A 156 -17.38 -24.11 4.94
C ASN A 156 -16.78 -25.26 4.12
N ARG A 157 -15.85 -26.02 4.70
CA ARG A 157 -15.23 -27.17 4.02
C ARG A 157 -16.22 -28.32 3.82
N SER A 158 -17.20 -28.45 4.71
CA SER A 158 -18.16 -29.57 4.73
C SER A 158 -19.37 -29.38 3.81
N SER A 159 -19.64 -28.14 3.36
CA SER A 159 -20.75 -27.85 2.46
C SER A 159 -20.36 -26.70 1.53
N ARG A 160 -20.47 -26.96 0.21
CA ARG A 160 -20.16 -25.99 -0.85
C ARG A 160 -21.07 -24.76 -0.82
N THR A 161 -22.23 -24.84 -0.19
CA THR A 161 -23.23 -23.77 -0.10
C THR A 161 -23.26 -23.08 1.26
N ALA A 162 -22.57 -23.61 2.28
CA ALA A 162 -22.53 -23.00 3.60
C ALA A 162 -21.37 -22.01 3.71
N TYR A 163 -21.67 -20.78 4.15
CA TYR A 163 -20.71 -19.73 4.42
C TYR A 163 -20.76 -19.38 5.91
N ARG A 164 -19.59 -19.12 6.51
CA ARG A 164 -19.44 -18.65 7.89
C ARG A 164 -18.69 -17.33 7.92
N VAL A 165 -19.13 -16.40 8.73
CA VAL A 165 -18.44 -15.12 8.94
C VAL A 165 -17.50 -15.27 10.15
N GLN A 166 -16.26 -14.84 10.02
CA GLN A 166 -15.25 -14.92 11.07
C GLN A 166 -14.31 -13.70 11.02
N CYS A 167 -14.01 -13.13 12.19
CA CYS A 167 -13.01 -12.08 12.37
C CYS A 167 -11.59 -12.66 12.29
N GLN A 168 -10.69 -12.01 11.54
CA GLN A 168 -9.30 -12.46 11.40
C GLN A 168 -8.43 -12.13 12.62
N GLY A 169 -8.65 -10.98 13.28
CA GLY A 169 -7.87 -10.57 14.44
C GLY A 169 -8.14 -11.41 15.70
N CYS A 170 -9.41 -11.58 16.08
CA CYS A 170 -9.77 -12.25 17.35
C CYS A 170 -10.50 -13.59 17.20
N GLY A 171 -10.76 -14.03 15.97
CA GLY A 171 -11.46 -15.29 15.70
C GLY A 171 -12.96 -15.29 15.98
N TYR A 172 -13.54 -14.15 16.38
CA TYR A 172 -14.98 -14.01 16.64
C TYR A 172 -15.82 -14.43 15.43
N SER A 173 -16.82 -15.27 15.66
CA SER A 173 -17.83 -15.64 14.66
C SER A 173 -19.22 -15.39 15.24
N PRO A 174 -20.07 -14.57 14.61
CA PRO A 174 -21.45 -14.42 15.03
C PRO A 174 -22.17 -15.77 14.91
N LYS A 175 -22.86 -16.20 15.96
CA LYS A 175 -23.77 -17.36 15.87
C LYS A 175 -24.99 -16.90 15.08
N ARG A 176 -25.34 -17.66 14.04
CA ARG A 176 -26.65 -17.54 13.40
C ARG A 176 -27.74 -18.01 14.35
#